data_AF-A0A2S0XG85-F1
#
_entry.id   AF-A0A2S0XG85-F1
#
_cell.length_a   1.000
_cell.length_b   1.000
_cell.length_c   1.000
_cell.angle_alpha   90.00
_cell.angle_beta   90.00
_cell.angle_gamma   90.00
#
_symmetry.space_group_name_H-M   'P 1'
#
loop_
_entity.id
_entity.type
_entity.pdbx_description
1 polymer ?
#
loop_
_entity_poly.entity_id
_entity_poly.type
_entity_poly.pdbx_seq_one_letter_code
_entity_poly.pdbx_strand_id
1 'polypeptide(L)'
;MFSRSEIMSAAWAMYRRHFAARPSLTFKLNRSEFGFYLATAWRNAKAATMTGAERRKEAIVNQIEALSFKTLRYDTAPMRRALESQMSAFSA
;
A
#
# COMPACT_ATOMS: atom_id res chain seq x y z
N MET A 1 -18.02 1.98 2.84
CA MET A 1 -17.76 0.56 2.51
C MET A 1 -17.31 0.51 1.06
N PHE A 2 -16.21 -0.17 0.74
CA PHE A 2 -15.68 -0.14 -0.63
C PHE A 2 -16.52 -1.02 -1.56
N SER A 3 -16.98 -0.47 -2.69
CA SER A 3 -17.68 -1.28 -3.69
C SER A 3 -16.68 -2.11 -4.48
N ARG A 4 -16.89 -3.43 -4.50
CA ARG A 4 -16.07 -4.36 -5.29
C ARG A 4 -16.05 -3.99 -6.77
N SER A 5 -17.17 -3.48 -7.30
CA SER A 5 -17.26 -3.08 -8.71
C SER A 5 -16.43 -1.82 -9.01
N GLU A 6 -16.37 -0.86 -8.08
CA GLU A 6 -15.55 0.34 -8.23
C GLU A 6 -14.05 0.00 -8.21
N ILE A 7 -13.62 -0.85 -7.28
CA ILE A 7 -12.23 -1.31 -7.20
C ILE A 7 -11.83 -2.07 -8.48
N MET A 8 -12.69 -2.96 -8.97
CA MET A 8 -12.45 -3.69 -10.21
C MET A 8 -12.37 -2.77 -11.43
N SER A 9 -13.25 -1.77 -11.50
CA SER A 9 -13.27 -0.79 -12.59
C SER A 9 -12.00 0.06 -12.58
N ALA A 10 -11.57 0.52 -11.41
CA ALA A 10 -10.33 1.27 -11.25
C ALA A 10 -9.09 0.44 -11.64
N ALA A 11 -9.04 -0.82 -11.19
CA ALA A 11 -7.96 -1.75 -11.56
C ALA A 11 -7.92 -1.99 -13.08
N TRP A 12 -9.09 -2.19 -13.71
CA TRP A 12 -9.21 -2.37 -15.16
C TRP A 12 -8.76 -1.14 -15.94
N ALA A 13 -9.12 0.06 -15.48
CA ALA A 13 -8.68 1.30 -16.10
C ALA A 13 -7.15 1.47 -16.04
N MET A 14 -6.53 1.18 -14.90
CA MET A 14 -5.06 1.21 -14.78
C MET A 14 -4.39 0.18 -15.68
N TYR A 15 -4.91 -1.06 -15.71
CA TYR A 15 -4.41 -2.14 -16.55
C TYR A 15 -4.44 -1.73 -18.04
N ARG A 16 -5.59 -1.25 -18.54
CA ARG A 16 -5.70 -0.80 -19.94
C ARG A 16 -4.76 0.36 -20.25
N ARG A 17 -4.65 1.35 -19.36
CA ARG A 17 -3.75 2.49 -19.55
C ARG A 17 -2.28 2.05 -19.67
N HIS A 18 -1.87 1.02 -18.93
CA HIS A 18 -0.50 0.50 -19.00
C HIS A 18 -0.14 -0.02 -20.40
N PHE A 19 -1.00 -0.84 -21.00
CA PHE A 19 -0.76 -1.38 -22.35
C PHE A 19 -0.99 -0.34 -23.45
N ALA A 20 -1.95 0.57 -23.28
CA ALA A 20 -2.15 1.68 -24.21
C ALA A 20 -0.90 2.58 -24.32
N ALA A 21 -0.16 2.74 -23.22
CA ALA A 21 1.10 3.48 -23.20
C ALA A 21 2.30 2.70 -23.79
N ARG A 22 2.14 1.41 -24.12
CA ARG A 22 3.23 0.51 -24.52
C ARG A 22 2.82 -0.30 -25.76
N PRO A 23 2.92 0.28 -26.96
CA PRO A 23 2.46 -0.38 -28.21
C PRO A 23 3.18 -1.71 -28.52
N SER A 24 4.38 -1.91 -27.98
CA SER A 24 5.15 -3.14 -28.13
C SER A 24 4.64 -4.31 -27.28
N LEU A 25 3.75 -4.06 -26.32
CA LEU A 25 3.17 -5.10 -25.46
C LEU A 25 1.81 -5.55 -26.01
N THR A 26 1.65 -6.85 -26.18
CA THR A 26 0.36 -7.44 -26.54
C THR A 26 -0.62 -7.32 -25.38
N PHE A 27 -1.76 -6.69 -25.61
CA PHE A 27 -2.83 -6.63 -24.62
C PHE A 27 -3.47 -8.02 -24.46
N LYS A 28 -3.09 -8.73 -23.41
CA LYS A 28 -3.67 -10.02 -23.03
C LYS A 28 -3.84 -10.07 -21.51
N LEU A 29 -5.03 -10.45 -21.05
CA LEU A 29 -5.30 -10.56 -19.62
C LEU A 29 -4.40 -11.61 -18.95
N ASN A 30 -3.43 -11.12 -18.19
CA ASN A 30 -2.61 -11.91 -17.28
C ASN A 30 -3.11 -11.71 -15.85
N ARG A 31 -3.57 -12.78 -15.18
CA ARG A 31 -4.14 -12.70 -13.82
C ARG A 31 -3.11 -12.21 -12.78
N SER A 32 -1.84 -12.56 -12.93
CA SER A 32 -0.79 -12.17 -12.00
C SER A 32 -0.51 -10.66 -12.10
N GLU A 33 -0.33 -10.16 -13.33
CA GLU A 33 -0.18 -8.73 -13.58
C GLU A 33 -1.43 -7.95 -13.18
N PHE A 34 -2.61 -8.44 -13.54
CA PHE A 34 -3.87 -7.81 -13.14
C PHE A 34 -4.02 -7.77 -11.61
N GLY A 35 -3.54 -8.79 -10.91
CA GLY A 35 -3.47 -8.84 -9.44
C GLY A 35 -2.70 -7.66 -8.84
N PHE A 36 -1.60 -7.22 -9.47
CA PHE A 36 -0.87 -6.02 -9.05
C PHE A 36 -1.75 -4.75 -9.14
N TYR A 37 -2.50 -4.58 -10.23
CA TYR A 37 -3.40 -3.43 -10.39
C TYR A 37 -4.59 -3.50 -9.45
N LEU A 38 -5.11 -4.70 -9.17
CA LEU A 38 -6.16 -4.89 -8.19
C LEU A 38 -5.70 -4.51 -6.78
N ALA A 39 -4.51 -4.97 -6.37
CA ALA A 39 -3.91 -4.59 -5.09
C ALA A 39 -3.63 -3.08 -5.02
N THR A 40 -3.25 -2.46 -6.13
CA THR A 40 -3.01 -1.01 -6.21
C THR A 40 -4.32 -0.22 -6.10
N ALA A 41 -5.37 -0.62 -6.83
CA ALA A 41 -6.69 0.00 -6.74
C ALA A 41 -7.28 -0.10 -5.33
N TRP A 42 -7.12 -1.26 -4.67
CA TRP A 42 -7.51 -1.44 -3.28
C TRP A 42 -6.76 -0.49 -2.33
N ARG A 43 -5.42 -0.40 -2.44
CA ARG A 43 -4.62 0.52 -1.63
C ARG A 43 -5.04 1.97 -1.83
N ASN A 44 -5.30 2.38 -3.07
CA ASN A 44 -5.75 3.74 -3.38
C ASN A 44 -7.14 4.03 -2.78
N ALA A 45 -8.08 3.08 -2.89
CA ALA A 45 -9.39 3.20 -2.29
C ALA A 45 -9.29 3.34 -0.77
N LYS A 46 -8.50 2.47 -0.12
CA LYS A 46 -8.21 2.56 1.32
C LYS A 46 -7.66 3.93 1.69
N ALA A 47 -6.62 4.40 1.00
CA ALA A 47 -5.98 5.69 1.26
C ALA A 47 -6.94 6.88 1.12
N ALA A 48 -7.86 6.84 0.14
CA ALA A 48 -8.85 7.90 -0.09
C ALA A 48 -9.83 8.06 1.08
N THR A 49 -10.11 6.98 1.81
CA THR A 49 -11.00 7.00 2.99
C THR A 49 -10.28 7.22 4.31
N MET A 50 -8.94 7.13 4.33
CA MET A 50 -8.19 7.28 5.57
C MET A 50 -8.11 8.73 6.02
N THR A 51 -8.41 8.93 7.30
CA THR A 51 -8.16 10.18 8.02
C THR A 51 -6.66 10.45 8.16
N GLY A 52 -6.30 11.69 8.46
CA GLY A 52 -4.89 12.05 8.71
C GLY A 52 -4.25 11.24 9.85
N ALA A 53 -5.03 10.90 10.88
CA ALA A 53 -4.57 10.06 11.99
C ALA A 53 -4.31 8.62 11.56
N GLU A 54 -5.21 8.02 10.79
CA GLU A 54 -5.03 6.64 10.27
C GLU A 54 -3.83 6.54 9.33
N ARG A 55 -3.58 7.56 8.49
CA ARG A 55 -2.39 7.58 7.61
C ARG A 55 -1.10 7.63 8.42
N ARG A 56 -1.08 8.42 9.50
CA ARG A 56 0.08 8.49 10.41
C ARG A 56 0.29 7.14 11.10
N LYS A 57 -0.79 6.50 11.55
CA LYS A 57 -0.73 5.16 12.15
C LYS A 57 -0.12 4.12 11.19
N GLU A 58 -0.62 4.06 9.96
CA GLU A 58 -0.10 3.14 8.94
C GLU A 58 1.37 3.43 8.58
N ALA A 59 1.76 4.70 8.52
CA ALA A 59 3.16 5.08 8.30
C ALA A 59 4.09 4.58 9.42
N ILE A 60 3.67 4.68 10.69
CA ILE A 60 4.44 4.17 11.84
C ILE A 60 4.54 2.63 11.79
N VAL A 61 3.45 1.93 11.43
CA VAL A 61 3.47 0.46 11.24
C VAL A 61 4.50 0.09 10.17
N ASN A 62 4.46 0.74 9.01
CA ASN A 62 5.39 0.47 7.91
C ASN A 62 6.84 0.76 8.30
N GLN A 63 7.09 1.79 9.11
CA GLN A 63 8.43 2.09 9.63
C GLN A 63 8.94 1.02 10.60
N ILE A 64 8.08 0.49 11.48
CA ILE A 64 8.42 -0.63 12.36
C ILE A 64 8.72 -1.89 11.53
N GLU A 65 7.92 -2.17 10.50
CA GLU A 65 8.15 -3.31 9.60
C GLU A 65 9.48 -3.16 8.86
N ALA A 66 9.76 -1.97 8.31
CA ALA A 66 11.02 -1.64 7.64
C ALA A 66 12.25 -1.85 8.53
N LEU A 67 12.12 -1.67 9.85
CA LEU A 67 13.20 -1.93 10.80
C LEU A 67 13.58 -3.42 10.87
N SER A 68 12.65 -4.32 10.60
CA SER A 68 12.90 -5.78 10.59
C SER A 68 13.76 -6.21 9.41
N PHE A 69 13.81 -5.41 8.35
CA PHE A 69 14.63 -5.66 7.17
C PHE A 69 16.02 -5.00 7.25
N LYS A 70 16.30 -4.21 8.31
CA LYS A 70 17.65 -3.65 8.51
C LYS A 70 18.61 -4.72 8.99
N THR A 71 19.85 -4.66 8.51
CA THR A 71 20.91 -5.59 8.91
C THR A 71 21.21 -5.47 10.40
N LEU A 72 21.58 -6.59 11.05
CA LEU A 72 21.96 -6.68 12.47
C LEU A 72 23.11 -5.74 12.89
N ARG A 73 23.80 -5.10 11.94
CA ARG A 73 24.83 -4.07 12.19
C ARG A 73 24.26 -2.76 12.75
N TYR A 74 22.96 -2.53 12.65
CA TYR A 74 22.30 -1.34 13.19
C TYR A 74 21.49 -1.69 14.43
N ASP A 75 21.72 -0.99 15.54
CA ASP A 75 20.78 -1.05 16.67
C ASP A 75 19.49 -0.31 16.30
N THR A 76 18.44 -1.09 16.05
CA THR A 76 17.11 -0.59 15.71
C THR A 76 16.17 -0.56 16.92
N ALA A 77 16.59 -1.08 18.08
CA ALA A 77 15.73 -1.23 19.25
C ALA A 77 15.25 0.11 19.84
N PRO A 78 16.10 1.15 19.98
CA PRO A 78 15.65 2.46 20.44
C PRO A 78 14.62 3.10 19.49
N MET A 79 14.88 3.00 18.18
CA MET A 79 13.98 3.57 17.17
C MET A 79 12.65 2.84 17.12
N ARG A 80 12.66 1.51 17.25
CA ARG A 80 11.44 0.69 17.35
C ARG A 80 10.60 1.08 18.56
N ARG A 81 11.20 1.21 19.76
CA ARG A 81 10.50 1.60 20.98
C ARG A 81 9.88 3.01 20.87
N ALA A 82 10.59 3.95 20.25
CA ALA A 82 10.08 5.30 20.01
C ALA A 82 8.83 5.29 19.10
N LEU A 83 8.84 4.49 18.04
CA LEU A 83 7.71 4.33 17.12
C LEU A 83 6.53 3.61 17.80
N GLU A 84 6.79 2.57 18.60
CA GLU A 84 5.77 1.87 19.38
C GLU A 84 5.11 2.80 20.42
N SER A 85 5.88 3.67 21.08
CA SER A 85 5.35 4.69 22.00
C SER A 85 4.46 5.71 21.29
N GLN A 86 4.86 6.18 20.10
CA GLN A 86 4.02 7.05 19.27
C GLN A 86 2.71 6.36 18.88
N MET A 87 2.75 5.06 18.57
CA MET A 87 1.56 4.26 18.25
C MET A 87 0.56 4.19 19.42
N SER A 88 1.06 3.95 20.64
CA SER A 88 0.24 3.89 21.85
C SER A 88 -0.46 5.22 22.15
N ALA A 89 0.19 6.35 21.83
CA ALA A 89 -0.40 7.68 21.98
C ALA A 89 -1.57 7.96 21.01
N PHE A 90 -1.70 7.21 19.90
CA PHE A 90 -2.88 7.29 19.02
C PHE A 90 -4.06 6.43 19.47
N SER A 91 -3.90 5.66 20.56
CA SER A 91 -4.91 4.73 21.07
C SER A 91 -5.47 5.12 22.45
N ALA A 92 -4.96 6.21 23.04
CA ALA A 92 -5.42 6.84 24.29
C ALA A 92 -6.24 8.09 23.98
#